data_AF-A0A0M8PZW0-F1
#
_entry.id   AF-A0A0M8PZW0-F1
#
_cell.length_a   1.000
_cell.length_b   1.000
_cell.length_c   1.000
_cell.angle_alpha   90.00
_cell.angle_beta   90.00
_cell.angle_gamma   90.00
#
_symmetry.space_group_name_H-M   'P 1'
#
loop_
_entity.id
_entity.type
_entity.pdbx_description
1 polymer ?
#
loop_
_entity_poly.entity_id
_entity_poly.type
_entity_poly.pdbx_seq_one_letter_code
_entity_poly.pdbx_strand_id
1 'polypeptide(L)'
;MADEMQTKGDEQHSYVVAGAKLSCSQGDQTSILKMPVSHGVYSKNKAKMNTMDYKPYVNIQPFGLCQTLSNPTVAAATAANNGVLKPMPCTPVVTMPWINGKSDQLIENSPALINQSTNMCIYCGTIKVEDDGQE
;
A
#
# COMPACT_ATOMS: atom_id res chain seq x y z
N MET A 1 28.31 -33.45 15.08
CA MET A 1 26.92 -32.96 15.10
C MET A 1 26.85 -31.92 13.99
N ALA A 2 26.31 -32.32 12.84
CA ALA A 2 26.29 -31.48 11.65
C ALA A 2 25.24 -30.39 11.83
N ASP A 3 25.68 -29.15 11.63
CA ASP A 3 24.87 -27.94 11.68
C ASP A 3 24.10 -27.84 10.35
N GLU A 4 22.85 -28.32 10.34
CA GLU A 4 21.94 -28.15 9.22
C GLU A 4 21.34 -26.73 9.30
N MET A 5 22.03 -25.75 8.73
CA MET A 5 21.42 -24.48 8.35
C MET A 5 20.36 -24.75 7.28
N GLN A 6 19.11 -24.87 7.73
CA GLN A 6 17.93 -24.88 6.87
C GLN A 6 17.89 -23.58 6.06
N THR A 7 18.08 -23.71 4.75
CA THR A 7 17.69 -22.68 3.78
C THR A 7 16.17 -22.52 3.84
N LYS A 8 15.71 -21.49 4.56
CA LYS A 8 14.33 -20.99 4.41
C LYS A 8 14.13 -20.71 2.92
N GLY A 9 13.22 -21.46 2.29
CA GLY A 9 12.86 -21.22 0.90
C GLY A 9 12.55 -19.75 0.70
N ASP A 10 13.19 -19.13 -0.29
CA ASP A 10 12.99 -17.73 -0.65
C ASP A 10 11.49 -17.46 -0.74
N GLU A 11 10.95 -16.69 0.20
CA GLU A 11 9.67 -16.01 -0.01
C GLU A 11 9.81 -15.26 -1.34
N GLN A 12 8.98 -15.59 -2.33
CA GLN A 12 9.03 -14.96 -3.63
C GLN A 12 8.59 -13.51 -3.50
N HIS A 13 9.56 -12.65 -3.20
CA HIS A 13 9.39 -11.21 -3.18
C HIS A 13 9.44 -10.71 -4.61
N SER A 14 8.32 -10.19 -5.08
CA SER A 14 8.23 -9.54 -6.39
C SER A 14 8.30 -8.03 -6.23
N TYR A 15 8.93 -7.34 -7.19
CA TYR A 15 8.97 -5.88 -7.21
C TYR A 15 7.60 -5.33 -7.54
N VAL A 16 7.18 -4.29 -6.82
CA VAL A 16 5.95 -3.58 -7.14
C VAL A 16 6.25 -2.54 -8.21
N VAL A 17 5.42 -2.50 -9.25
CA VAL A 17 5.54 -1.53 -10.34
C VAL A 17 4.34 -0.58 -10.39
N ALA A 18 4.48 0.52 -11.11
CA ALA A 18 3.40 1.44 -11.39
C ALA A 18 2.20 0.69 -12.02
N GLY A 19 1.01 0.92 -11.49
CA GLY A 19 -0.22 0.21 -11.87
C GLY A 19 -0.59 -0.96 -10.97
N ALA A 20 0.25 -1.32 -9.98
CA ALA A 20 -0.06 -2.30 -8.96
C ALA A 20 -1.41 -2.04 -8.27
N LYS A 21 -2.13 -3.10 -7.91
CA LYS A 21 -3.40 -2.98 -7.19
C LYS A 21 -3.15 -3.06 -5.69
N LEU A 22 -3.80 -2.16 -4.99
CA LEU A 22 -3.72 -2.06 -3.53
C LEU A 22 -5.10 -2.33 -2.92
N SER A 23 -5.12 -2.81 -1.68
CA SER A 23 -6.30 -2.82 -0.83
C SER A 23 -6.06 -2.02 0.45
N CYS A 24 -7.13 -1.58 1.10
CA CYS A 24 -7.10 -1.02 2.45
C CYS A 24 -8.08 -1.82 3.30
N SER A 25 -7.68 -2.26 4.49
CA SER A 25 -8.53 -3.06 5.38
C SER A 25 -9.82 -2.36 5.86
N GLN A 26 -9.93 -1.05 5.66
CA GLN A 26 -11.11 -0.25 6.02
C GLN A 26 -11.86 0.29 4.80
N GLY A 27 -11.35 0.05 3.58
CA GLY A 27 -11.99 0.42 2.32
C GLY A 27 -12.74 -0.76 1.70
N ASP A 28 -13.71 -0.49 0.84
CA ASP A 28 -14.53 -1.52 0.19
C ASP A 28 -14.14 -1.81 -1.27
N GLN A 29 -13.15 -1.10 -1.81
CA GLN A 29 -12.65 -1.28 -3.17
C GLN A 29 -11.12 -1.32 -3.21
N THR A 30 -10.60 -1.94 -4.27
CA THR A 30 -9.18 -1.87 -4.60
C THR A 30 -8.83 -0.49 -5.17
N SER A 31 -7.56 -0.13 -5.03
CA SER A 31 -6.97 1.11 -5.52
C SER A 31 -5.80 0.78 -6.45
N ILE A 32 -5.30 1.80 -7.16
CA ILE A 32 -4.15 1.68 -8.06
C ILE A 32 -3.00 2.51 -7.50
N LEU A 33 -1.81 1.91 -7.47
CA LEU A 33 -0.57 2.61 -7.17
C LEU A 33 -0.06 3.35 -8.42
N LYS A 34 -0.13 4.67 -8.39
CA LYS A 34 0.31 5.54 -9.47
C LYS A 34 1.75 6.02 -9.29
N MET A 35 2.37 6.31 -10.41
CA MET A 35 3.71 6.87 -10.47
C MET A 35 3.74 7.97 -11.54
N PRO A 36 3.50 9.24 -11.18
CA PRO A 36 3.43 10.32 -12.16
C PRO A 36 4.75 10.55 -12.90
N VAL A 37 5.87 10.33 -12.22
CA VAL A 37 7.23 10.46 -12.79
C VAL A 37 8.01 9.21 -12.41
N SER A 38 8.59 8.54 -13.41
CA SER A 38 9.38 7.32 -13.22
C SER A 38 10.72 7.60 -12.55
N HIS A 39 11.19 6.67 -11.70
CA HIS A 39 12.53 6.66 -11.12
C HIS A 39 13.63 6.20 -12.11
N GLY A 40 13.26 5.90 -13.35
CA GLY A 40 14.18 5.42 -14.38
C GLY A 40 14.60 3.94 -14.24
N VAL A 41 14.03 3.21 -13.28
CA VAL A 41 14.28 1.78 -13.06
C VAL A 41 13.03 0.97 -13.40
N TYR A 42 13.18 -0.12 -14.15
CA TYR A 42 12.07 -0.87 -14.71
C TYR A 42 12.14 -2.37 -14.40
N SER A 43 10.98 -3.03 -14.30
CA SER A 43 10.80 -4.49 -14.33
C SER A 43 9.83 -4.80 -15.46
N LYS A 44 10.20 -5.67 -16.41
CA LYS A 44 9.32 -6.02 -17.55
C LYS A 44 8.71 -4.78 -18.26
N ASN A 45 9.53 -3.74 -18.48
CA ASN A 45 9.12 -2.44 -19.06
C ASN A 45 8.11 -1.61 -18.25
N LYS A 46 7.85 -1.98 -16.98
CA LYS A 46 7.01 -1.22 -16.05
C LYS A 46 7.88 -0.57 -14.98
N ALA A 47 7.61 0.69 -14.66
CA ALA A 47 8.44 1.47 -13.73
C ALA A 47 8.33 0.91 -12.30
N LYS A 48 9.47 0.65 -11.65
CA LYS A 48 9.50 0.13 -10.27
C LYS A 48 9.22 1.24 -9.25
N MET A 49 8.52 0.87 -8.18
CA MET A 49 8.20 1.74 -7.06
C MET A 49 9.25 1.60 -5.93
N ASN A 50 9.33 2.58 -5.04
CA ASN A 50 10.12 2.52 -3.80
C ASN A 50 9.25 2.86 -2.57
N THR A 51 9.82 2.76 -1.38
CA THR A 51 9.08 3.00 -0.13
C THR A 51 8.62 4.45 0.08
N MET A 52 9.14 5.41 -0.69
CA MET A 52 8.74 6.82 -0.63
C MET A 52 7.52 7.13 -1.51
N ASP A 53 7.05 6.18 -2.32
CA ASP A 53 5.84 6.29 -3.15
C ASP A 53 4.54 6.06 -2.36
N TYR A 54 4.32 6.85 -1.31
CA TYR A 54 3.16 6.69 -0.41
C TYR A 54 2.19 7.88 -0.41
N LYS A 55 2.47 8.93 -1.18
CA LYS A 55 1.73 10.20 -1.09
C LYS A 55 0.27 9.99 -1.51
N PRO A 56 -0.72 10.32 -0.66
CA PRO A 56 -2.13 10.27 -1.04
C PRO A 56 -2.42 11.10 -2.28
N TYR A 57 -3.32 10.62 -3.14
CA TYR A 57 -3.71 11.20 -4.43
C TYR A 57 -2.62 11.31 -5.50
N VAL A 58 -1.34 11.23 -5.12
CA VAL A 58 -0.20 11.20 -6.05
C VAL A 58 0.15 9.75 -6.39
N ASN A 59 0.45 8.95 -5.37
CA ASN A 59 0.77 7.54 -5.51
C ASN A 59 -0.42 6.66 -5.16
N ILE A 60 -0.99 6.83 -3.95
CA ILE A 60 -2.07 5.97 -3.45
C ILE A 60 -3.43 6.65 -3.70
N GLN A 61 -4.27 6.01 -4.52
CA GLN A 61 -5.63 6.50 -4.83
C GLN A 61 -6.67 6.05 -3.77
N PRO A 62 -7.88 6.63 -3.73
CA PRO A 62 -8.95 6.21 -2.82
C PRO A 62 -9.37 4.74 -2.93
N PHE A 63 -9.89 4.18 -1.84
CA PHE A 63 -10.30 2.77 -1.70
C PHE A 63 -11.84 2.61 -1.59
N GLY A 64 -12.60 3.37 -2.38
CA GLY A 64 -14.07 3.36 -2.32
C GLY A 64 -14.63 4.02 -1.05
N LEU A 65 -15.39 3.29 -0.24
CA LEU A 65 -16.00 3.75 1.01
C LEU A 65 -15.31 3.17 2.24
N CYS A 66 -15.05 4.03 3.21
CA CYS A 66 -14.42 3.72 4.48
C CYS A 66 -15.46 3.32 5.53
N GLN A 67 -15.17 2.25 6.28
CA GLN A 67 -16.11 1.66 7.24
C GLN A 67 -15.67 1.82 8.71
N THR A 68 -14.55 2.49 8.98
CA THR A 68 -14.04 2.69 10.35
C THR A 68 -14.51 4.00 10.98
N LEU A 69 -14.90 3.95 12.26
CA LEU A 69 -15.19 5.14 13.07
C LEU A 69 -13.93 5.96 13.41
N SER A 70 -12.73 5.41 13.22
CA SER A 70 -11.49 6.20 13.34
C SER A 70 -11.38 7.29 12.27
N ASN A 71 -12.13 7.17 11.17
CA ASN A 71 -12.30 8.25 10.20
C ASN A 71 -13.38 9.22 10.74
N PRO A 72 -13.03 10.48 11.05
CA PRO A 72 -13.96 11.43 11.68
C PRO A 72 -15.18 11.71 10.81
N THR A 73 -15.05 11.60 9.48
CA THR A 73 -16.18 11.78 8.55
C THR A 73 -17.19 10.64 8.67
N VAL A 74 -16.71 9.40 8.80
CA VAL A 74 -17.55 8.21 9.03
C VAL A 74 -18.20 8.29 10.40
N ALA A 75 -17.45 8.69 11.43
CA ALA A 75 -17.98 8.86 12.79
C ALA A 75 -19.11 9.91 12.83
N ALA A 76 -18.89 11.08 12.24
CA ALA A 76 -19.90 12.14 12.17
C ALA A 76 -21.15 11.70 11.39
N ALA A 77 -20.97 11.07 10.23
CA ALA A 77 -22.08 10.57 9.42
C ALA A 77 -22.86 9.45 10.12
N THR A 78 -22.17 8.58 10.86
CA THR A 78 -22.78 7.52 11.68
C THR A 78 -23.58 8.09 12.83
N ALA A 79 -23.04 9.10 13.54
CA ALA A 79 -23.76 9.81 14.59
C ALA A 79 -25.04 10.49 14.05
N ALA A 80 -24.95 11.12 12.86
CA ALA A 80 -26.10 11.73 12.18
C ALA A 80 -27.12 10.69 11.66
N ASN A 81 -26.70 9.43 11.49
CA ASN A 81 -27.54 8.32 11.04
C ASN A 81 -28.03 7.47 12.23
N ASN A 82 -28.29 8.11 13.38
CA ASN A 82 -28.77 7.46 14.60
C ASN A 82 -27.89 6.28 15.07
N GLY A 83 -26.57 6.38 14.86
CA GLY A 83 -25.61 5.35 15.24
C GLY A 83 -25.49 4.18 14.26
N VAL A 84 -26.29 4.14 13.19
CA VAL A 84 -26.14 3.13 12.14
C VAL A 84 -24.96 3.52 11.25
N LEU A 85 -23.98 2.63 11.11
CA LEU A 85 -22.75 2.88 10.37
C LEU A 85 -23.06 3.47 8.99
N LYS A 86 -22.50 4.66 8.73
CA LYS A 86 -22.63 5.35 7.44
C LYS A 86 -21.26 5.47 6.81
N PRO A 87 -20.89 4.55 5.89
CA PRO A 87 -19.62 4.61 5.19
C PRO A 87 -19.47 5.92 4.40
N MET A 88 -18.27 6.47 4.40
CA MET A 88 -17.92 7.74 3.74
C MET A 88 -16.67 7.54 2.87
N PRO A 89 -16.39 8.39 1.87
CA PRO A 89 -15.27 8.18 0.94
C PRO A 89 -13.94 7.85 1.63
N CYS A 90 -13.31 6.74 1.23
CA CYS A 90 -12.03 6.27 1.75
C CYS A 90 -10.88 7.00 1.09
N THR A 91 -10.65 8.22 1.56
CA THR A 91 -9.44 8.98 1.24
C THR A 91 -8.31 8.52 2.17
N PRO A 92 -7.25 7.87 1.66
CA PRO A 92 -6.15 7.42 2.49
C PRO A 92 -5.41 8.63 3.06
N VAL A 93 -5.12 8.61 4.34
CA VAL A 93 -4.25 9.60 4.99
C VAL A 93 -3.05 8.86 5.53
N VAL A 94 -1.95 8.95 4.78
CA VAL A 94 -0.69 8.23 5.02
C VAL A 94 0.42 9.26 5.19
N THR A 95 1.19 9.14 6.27
CA THR A 95 2.22 10.12 6.65
C THR A 95 3.62 9.52 6.72
N MET A 96 3.76 8.21 6.49
CA MET A 96 5.01 7.49 6.62
C MET A 96 5.30 6.63 5.38
N PRO A 97 6.60 6.39 5.09
CA PRO A 97 7.01 5.45 4.05
C PRO A 97 6.40 4.06 4.21
N TRP A 98 6.37 3.31 3.12
CA TRP A 98 6.02 1.90 3.16
C TRP A 98 6.98 1.11 4.07
N ILE A 99 6.42 0.16 4.79
CA ILE A 99 7.11 -0.76 5.69
C ILE A 99 7.47 -2.02 4.90
N ASN A 100 8.56 -2.71 5.29
CA ASN A 100 9.06 -3.92 4.64
C ASN A 100 9.43 -3.71 3.16
N GLY A 101 10.12 -2.61 2.86
CA GLY A 101 10.82 -2.45 1.58
C GLY A 101 12.08 -3.30 1.55
N LYS A 102 12.56 -3.61 0.34
CA LYS A 102 13.78 -4.40 0.10
C LYS A 102 15.03 -3.54 0.32
N SER A 103 15.63 -3.59 1.51
CA SER A 103 16.72 -2.68 1.93
C SER A 103 18.06 -2.91 1.22
N ASP A 104 18.29 -4.11 0.68
CA ASP A 104 19.47 -4.45 -0.12
C ASP A 104 19.35 -3.99 -1.59
N GLN A 105 18.18 -3.51 -2.02
CA GLN A 105 17.95 -2.95 -3.35
C GLN A 105 17.37 -1.53 -3.23
N LEU A 106 18.19 -0.53 -3.53
CA LEU A 106 17.76 0.87 -3.48
C LEU A 106 17.35 1.40 -4.86
N ILE A 107 16.30 2.23 -4.89
CA ILE A 107 15.85 3.02 -6.03
C ILE A 107 15.76 4.46 -5.53
N GLU A 108 16.56 5.37 -6.08
CA GLU A 108 16.71 6.75 -5.59
C GLU A 108 17.02 6.82 -4.08
N ASN A 109 17.98 6.01 -3.63
CA ASN A 109 18.41 5.88 -2.22
C ASN A 109 17.33 5.38 -1.24
N SER A 110 16.16 4.98 -1.72
CA SER A 110 15.08 4.42 -0.91
C SER A 110 14.90 2.92 -1.21
N PRO A 111 14.58 2.08 -0.21
CA PRO A 111 14.32 0.66 -0.44
C PRO A 111 13.27 0.42 -1.54
N ALA A 112 13.53 -0.54 -2.42
CA ALA A 112 12.57 -0.92 -3.46
C ALA A 112 11.28 -1.49 -2.82
N LEU A 113 10.14 -1.16 -3.40
CA LEU A 113 8.86 -1.66 -2.92
C LEU A 113 8.65 -3.10 -3.43
N ILE A 114 8.15 -3.98 -2.55
CA ILE A 114 7.90 -5.40 -2.85
C ILE A 114 6.47 -5.79 -2.45
N ASN A 115 5.98 -6.92 -2.97
CA ASN A 115 4.61 -7.40 -2.72
C ASN A 115 4.25 -7.57 -1.22
N GLN A 116 5.23 -7.81 -0.36
CA GLN A 116 5.02 -7.87 1.10
C GLN A 116 5.03 -6.51 1.80
N SER A 117 5.35 -5.42 1.09
CA SER A 117 5.37 -4.09 1.67
C SER A 117 3.96 -3.65 2.06
N THR A 118 3.84 -3.02 3.22
CA THR A 118 2.55 -2.53 3.75
C THR A 118 2.66 -1.06 4.15
N ASN A 119 1.53 -0.37 4.20
CA ASN A 119 1.46 0.99 4.74
C ASN A 119 0.27 1.12 5.70
N MET A 120 0.25 2.18 6.50
CA MET A 120 -0.80 2.43 7.48
C MET A 120 -1.44 3.79 7.26
N CYS A 121 -2.76 3.78 7.12
CA CYS A 121 -3.60 4.97 7.17
C CYS A 121 -3.82 5.36 8.64
N ILE A 122 -3.79 6.66 8.96
CA ILE A 122 -4.02 7.17 10.32
C ILE A 122 -5.39 6.76 10.88
N TYR A 123 -6.36 6.44 10.01
CA TYR A 123 -7.67 5.92 10.40
C TYR A 123 -7.67 4.41 10.65
N CYS A 124 -6.52 3.84 11.05
CA CYS A 124 -6.32 2.43 11.39
C CYS A 124 -6.58 1.46 10.21
N GLY A 125 -6.35 1.92 8.98
CA GLY A 125 -6.39 1.07 7.79
C GLY A 125 -5.01 0.55 7.43
N THR A 126 -4.87 -0.76 7.24
CA THR A 126 -3.66 -1.36 6.68
C THR A 126 -3.81 -1.42 5.17
N ILE A 127 -2.85 -0.82 4.46
CA ILE A 127 -2.76 -0.85 3.01
C ILE A 127 -1.79 -1.96 2.60
N LYS A 128 -2.23 -2.83 1.69
CA LYS A 128 -1.45 -3.97 1.19
C LYS A 128 -1.42 -3.97 -0.33
N VAL A 129 -0.40 -4.63 -0.88
CA VAL A 129 -0.31 -4.94 -2.31
C VAL A 129 -1.08 -6.23 -2.56
N GLU A 130 -2.07 -6.18 -3.44
CA GLU A 130 -2.86 -7.35 -3.86
C GLU A 130 -2.33 -7.93 -5.18
N ASP A 131 -1.79 -7.07 -6.03
CA ASP A 131 -1.25 -7.38 -7.35
C ASP A 131 -0.05 -6.46 -7.56
N ASP A 132 1.12 -7.03 -7.85
CA ASP A 132 2.36 -6.27 -7.99
C ASP A 132 2.43 -5.46 -9.30
N GLY A 133 1.47 -5.67 -10.20
CA GLY A 133 1.34 -4.99 -11.48
C GLY A 133 2.30 -5.49 -12.56
N GLN A 134 3.05 -6.58 -12.35
CA GLN A 134 4.06 -7.07 -13.29
C GLN A 134 3.49 -7.92 -14.43
N GLU A 135 2.24 -8.38 -14.35
CA GLU A 135 1.54 -9.10 -15.43
C GLU A 135 0.89 -8.16 -16.44
#